data_AF-A0A4Y9N2Y1-F1
#
_entry.id   AF-A0A4Y9N2Y1-F1
#
_cell.length_a   1.000
_cell.length_b   1.000
_cell.length_c   1.000
_cell.angle_alpha   90.00
_cell.angle_beta   90.00
_cell.angle_gamma   90.00
#
_symmetry.space_group_name_H-M   'P 1'
#
loop_
_entity.id
_entity.type
_entity.pdbx_description
1 polymer ?
#
loop_
_entity_poly.entity_id
_entity_poly.type
_entity_poly.pdbx_seq_one_letter_code
_entity_poly.pdbx_strand_id
1 'polypeptide(L)'
;MDVAQEFVARLRASAPEFATAAGAQTAVVREVVPPARHRRSRCRVVLRSADGEETDLTFLGPVSRPVAAHQQAFEVQIRAWLTSGLGTGGSWLVADDEAPDGIAVDVPAWSAERSPADVPAPRSAG
;
A
#
# COMPACT_ATOMS: atom_id res chain seq x y z
N MET A 1 4.12 -2.62 19.94
CA MET A 1 4.55 -2.01 18.67
C MET A 1 3.46 -1.05 18.23
N ASP A 2 3.83 0.17 17.84
CA ASP A 2 2.91 1.17 17.29
C ASP A 2 2.39 0.73 15.91
N VAL A 3 1.18 1.16 15.53
CA VAL A 3 0.52 0.74 14.28
C VAL A 3 1.35 1.12 13.06
N ALA A 4 2.01 2.29 13.11
CA ALA A 4 2.93 2.74 12.07
C ALA A 4 4.11 1.79 11.89
N GLN A 5 4.73 1.41 13.01
CA GLN A 5 5.91 0.57 13.02
C GLN A 5 5.58 -0.87 12.58
N GLU A 6 4.40 -1.37 12.93
CA GLU A 6 3.90 -2.66 12.45
C GLU A 6 3.74 -2.65 10.92
N PHE A 7 3.13 -1.60 10.38
CA PHE A 7 2.94 -1.43 8.95
C PHE A 7 4.27 -1.39 8.19
N VAL A 8 5.22 -0.58 8.67
CA VAL A 8 6.57 -0.48 8.07
C VAL A 8 7.32 -1.81 8.15
N ALA A 9 7.27 -2.49 9.31
CA ALA A 9 7.94 -3.77 9.50
C ALA A 9 7.43 -4.84 8.53
N ARG A 10 6.12 -4.84 8.27
CA ARG A 10 5.48 -5.79 7.34
C ARG A 10 5.78 -5.51 5.88
N LEU A 11 5.77 -4.23 5.48
CA LEU A 11 6.23 -3.84 4.14
C LEU A 11 7.70 -4.23 3.94
N ARG A 12 8.56 -3.99 4.93
CA ARG A 12 9.97 -4.41 4.89
C ARG A 12 10.12 -5.92 4.75
N ALA A 13 9.34 -6.69 5.51
CA ALA A 13 9.37 -8.14 5.44
C ALA A 13 8.95 -8.68 4.07
N SER A 14 8.04 -7.99 3.38
CA SER A 14 7.50 -8.39 2.06
C SER A 14 8.25 -7.79 0.87
N ALA A 15 9.32 -7.04 1.11
CA ALA A 15 10.06 -6.35 0.06
C ALA A 15 10.62 -7.30 -1.01
N PRO A 16 11.25 -8.45 -0.67
CA PRO A 16 11.72 -9.39 -1.69
C PRO A 16 10.61 -9.89 -2.63
N GLU A 17 9.41 -10.13 -2.08
CA GLU A 17 8.25 -10.54 -2.85
C GLU A 17 7.71 -9.42 -3.74
N PHE A 18 7.79 -8.16 -3.30
CA PHE A 18 7.44 -7.00 -4.13
C PHE A 18 8.40 -6.84 -5.31
N ALA A 19 9.70 -7.01 -5.08
CA ALA A 19 10.69 -6.96 -6.16
C ALA A 19 10.35 -8.01 -7.23
N THR A 20 10.12 -9.25 -6.80
CA THR A 20 9.75 -10.35 -7.69
C THR A 20 8.44 -10.07 -8.43
N ALA A 21 7.41 -9.60 -7.72
CA ALA A 21 6.10 -9.32 -8.29
C ALA A 21 6.13 -8.20 -9.34
N ALA A 22 7.00 -7.21 -9.16
CA ALA A 22 7.20 -6.08 -10.07
C ALA A 22 8.19 -6.37 -11.21
N GLY A 23 8.84 -7.54 -11.24
CA GLY A 23 9.95 -7.80 -12.15
C GLY A 23 11.19 -6.93 -11.89
N ALA A 24 11.32 -6.39 -10.68
CA ALA A 24 12.44 -5.57 -10.25
C ALA A 24 13.58 -6.42 -9.66
N GLN A 25 14.82 -5.93 -9.76
CA GLN A 25 15.97 -6.59 -9.12
C GLN A 25 15.94 -6.44 -7.60
N THR A 26 15.51 -5.27 -7.11
CA THR A 26 15.47 -4.99 -5.67
C THR A 26 14.24 -4.17 -5.31
N ALA A 27 13.73 -4.35 -4.11
CA ALA A 27 12.76 -3.46 -3.49
C ALA A 27 13.31 -2.99 -2.15
N VAL A 28 13.35 -1.68 -1.94
CA VAL A 28 13.83 -1.08 -0.69
C VAL A 28 12.72 -0.28 -0.04
N VAL A 29 12.42 -0.62 1.20
CA VAL A 29 11.36 0.05 1.97
C VAL A 29 11.98 1.11 2.87
N ARG A 30 11.78 2.37 2.51
CA ARG A 30 12.23 3.55 3.23
C ARG A 30 11.07 4.15 4.01
N GLU A 31 11.26 4.30 5.31
CA GLU A 31 10.29 5.03 6.13
C GLU A 31 10.46 6.52 5.86
N VAL A 32 9.38 7.19 5.48
CA VAL A 32 9.38 8.65 5.30
C VAL A 32 8.82 9.22 6.58
N VAL A 33 9.71 9.81 7.38
CA VAL A 33 9.53 10.57 8.64
C VAL A 33 8.27 10.22 9.46
N PRO A 34 8.39 9.73 10.71
CA PRO A 34 7.24 9.53 11.57
C PRO A 34 6.47 10.85 11.68
N PRO A 35 5.19 10.86 11.31
CA PRO A 35 4.47 12.10 11.26
C PRO A 35 4.40 12.71 12.66
N ALA A 36 4.28 14.04 12.75
CA ALA A 36 3.76 14.67 13.96
C ALA A 36 2.52 13.88 14.42
N ARG A 37 2.35 13.68 15.74
CA ARG A 37 1.50 12.71 16.48
C ARG A 37 0.03 12.47 16.00
N HIS A 38 -0.40 13.09 14.92
CA HIS A 38 -1.76 13.12 14.37
C HIS A 38 -1.83 12.76 12.86
N ARG A 39 -0.71 12.48 12.17
CA ARG A 39 -0.69 12.14 10.74
C ARG A 39 -0.46 10.64 10.49
N ARG A 40 -0.89 10.16 9.31
CA ARG A 40 -0.76 8.75 8.85
C ARG A 40 0.69 8.37 8.59
N SER A 41 1.06 7.13 8.90
CA SER A 41 2.40 6.59 8.62
C SER A 41 2.64 6.57 7.11
N ARG A 42 3.79 7.08 6.66
CA ARG A 42 4.17 7.07 5.25
C ARG A 42 5.36 6.15 5.03
N CYS A 43 5.23 5.26 4.06
CA CYS A 43 6.27 4.31 3.71
C CYS A 43 6.52 4.35 2.21
N ARG A 44 7.77 4.56 1.81
CA ARG A 44 8.18 4.57 0.41
C ARG A 44 8.80 3.23 0.06
N VAL A 45 8.34 2.60 -1.01
CA VAL A 45 8.95 1.41 -1.59
C VAL A 45 9.60 1.82 -2.89
N VAL A 46 10.92 1.66 -2.97
CA VAL A 46 11.71 1.93 -4.16
C VAL A 46 11.98 0.61 -4.85
N LEU A 47 11.38 0.40 -6.02
CA LEU A 47 11.61 -0.75 -6.87
C LEU A 47 12.68 -0.38 -7.88
N ARG A 48 13.79 -1.12 -7.93
CA ARG A 48 14.86 -0.89 -8.90
C ARG A 48 14.88 -2.01 -9.93
N SER A 49 14.66 -1.65 -11.18
CA SER A 49 14.70 -2.57 -12.32
C SER A 49 16.13 -2.96 -12.70
N ALA A 50 16.27 -3.89 -13.64
CA ALA A 50 17.57 -4.30 -14.14
C ALA A 50 18.28 -3.22 -14.98
N ASP A 51 17.50 -2.35 -15.62
CA ASP A 51 17.99 -1.27 -16.46
C ASP A 51 18.41 -0.04 -15.64
N GLY A 52 18.28 -0.10 -14.32
CA GLY A 52 18.61 0.98 -13.39
C GLY A 52 17.45 1.94 -13.13
N GLU A 53 16.32 1.79 -13.83
CA GLU A 53 15.11 2.58 -13.58
C GLU A 53 14.59 2.30 -12.16
N GLU A 54 14.30 3.37 -11.42
CA GLU A 54 13.69 3.32 -10.10
C GLU A 54 12.22 3.74 -10.18
N THR A 55 11.34 2.92 -9.61
CA THR A 55 9.94 3.25 -9.42
C THR A 55 9.69 3.48 -7.93
N ASP A 56 9.27 4.69 -7.61
CA ASP A 56 8.93 5.09 -6.26
C ASP A 56 7.44 4.94 -6.01
N LEU A 57 7.09 4.18 -4.99
CA LEU A 57 5.72 4.00 -4.56
C LEU A 57 5.56 4.49 -3.12
N THR A 58 4.66 5.43 -2.92
CA THR A 58 4.34 5.92 -1.58
C THR A 58 3.09 5.23 -1.06
N PHE A 59 3.18 4.62 0.12
CA PHE A 59 2.06 3.97 0.80
C PHE A 59 1.72 4.70 2.09
N LEU A 60 0.43 4.98 2.29
CA LEU A 60 -0.13 5.52 3.52
C LEU A 60 -0.70 4.38 4.36
N GLY A 61 -0.12 4.24 5.55
CA GLY A 61 -0.58 3.32 6.57
C GLY A 61 -1.80 3.83 7.33
N PRO A 62 -2.45 2.95 8.10
CA PRO A 62 -3.64 3.28 8.87
C PRO A 62 -3.36 4.21 10.05
N VAL A 63 -4.31 5.09 10.39
CA VAL A 63 -4.27 5.94 11.61
C VAL A 63 -4.63 5.19 12.89
N SER A 64 -5.32 4.06 12.76
CA SER A 64 -5.86 3.24 13.85
C SER A 64 -5.66 1.77 13.54
N ARG A 65 -5.66 0.92 14.56
CA ARG A 65 -5.39 -0.51 14.39
C ARG A 65 -6.44 -1.13 13.46
N PRO A 66 -6.06 -1.65 12.27
CA PRO A 66 -7.01 -2.31 11.39
C PRO A 66 -7.52 -3.59 12.03
N VAL A 67 -8.69 -4.06 11.59
CA VAL A 67 -9.14 -5.42 11.91
C VAL A 67 -8.12 -6.40 11.31
N ALA A 68 -7.64 -7.37 12.10
CA ALA A 68 -6.52 -8.25 11.75
C ALA A 68 -6.65 -8.96 10.38
N ALA A 69 -7.88 -9.20 9.91
CA ALA A 69 -8.15 -9.79 8.60
C ALA A 69 -7.76 -8.87 7.43
N HIS A 70 -7.98 -7.55 7.53
CA HIS A 70 -7.60 -6.59 6.49
C HIS A 70 -6.08 -6.41 6.40
N GLN A 71 -5.44 -6.68 7.54
CA GLN A 71 -4.02 -6.60 7.70
C GLN A 71 -3.31 -7.68 6.86
N GLN A 72 -3.63 -8.97 6.97
CA GLN A 72 -2.96 -10.03 6.19
C GLN A 72 -3.19 -9.96 4.67
N ALA A 73 -4.21 -9.21 4.23
CA ALA A 73 -4.59 -9.14 2.84
C ALA A 73 -3.77 -8.11 2.03
N PHE A 74 -3.25 -7.05 2.66
CA PHE A 74 -2.69 -5.94 1.87
C PHE A 74 -1.37 -6.28 1.18
N GLU A 75 -0.47 -7.10 1.76
CA GLU A 75 0.77 -7.46 1.06
C GLU A 75 0.50 -8.34 -0.17
N VAL A 76 -0.49 -9.24 -0.04
CA VAL A 76 -0.95 -10.06 -1.16
C VAL A 76 -1.57 -9.18 -2.25
N GLN A 77 -2.34 -8.16 -1.87
CA GLN A 77 -2.93 -7.20 -2.81
C GLN A 77 -1.86 -6.33 -3.49
N ILE A 78 -0.86 -5.83 -2.75
CA ILE A 78 0.29 -5.10 -3.29
C ILE A 78 0.99 -5.96 -4.34
N ARG A 79 1.31 -7.22 -4.02
CA ARG A 79 1.96 -8.12 -4.96
C ARG A 79 1.13 -8.35 -6.22
N ALA A 80 -0.16 -8.64 -6.06
CA ALA A 80 -1.04 -8.86 -7.20
C ALA A 80 -1.12 -7.62 -8.12
N TRP A 81 -1.16 -6.43 -7.53
CA TRP A 81 -1.17 -5.17 -8.26
C TRP A 81 0.15 -4.89 -8.98
N LEU A 82 1.29 -5.13 -8.32
CA LEU A 82 2.61 -5.03 -8.96
C LEU A 82 2.74 -5.99 -10.15
N THR A 83 2.21 -7.20 -10.03
CA THR A 83 2.21 -8.20 -11.12
C THR A 83 1.29 -7.83 -12.28
N SER A 84 0.15 -7.17 -12.01
CA SER A 84 -0.75 -6.72 -13.08
C SER A 84 -0.25 -5.51 -13.86
N GLY A 85 0.88 -4.93 -13.45
CA GLY A 85 1.30 -3.59 -13.86
C GLY A 85 0.60 -2.53 -13.01
N LEU A 86 1.33 -1.44 -12.70
CA LEU A 86 0.88 -0.32 -11.88
C LEU A 86 -0.33 0.38 -12.53
N GLY A 87 -1.53 -0.15 -12.28
CA GLY A 87 -2.77 0.43 -12.77
C GLY A 87 -3.01 1.82 -12.17
N THR A 88 -3.59 2.74 -12.96
CA THR A 88 -3.68 4.18 -12.66
C THR A 88 -5.06 4.65 -12.18
N GLY A 89 -5.94 3.76 -11.71
CA GLY A 89 -7.32 4.15 -11.41
C GLY A 89 -7.93 3.44 -10.20
N GLY A 90 -8.08 4.17 -9.10
CA GLY A 90 -8.84 3.77 -7.91
C GLY A 90 -8.94 4.91 -6.92
N SER A 91 -10.01 4.98 -6.14
CA SER A 91 -10.20 6.03 -5.12
C SER A 91 -9.19 5.96 -3.97
N TRP A 92 -8.42 4.88 -3.89
CA TRP A 92 -7.28 4.69 -3.01
C TRP A 92 -5.97 5.32 -3.50
N LEU A 93 -5.91 5.82 -4.75
CA LEU A 93 -4.81 6.67 -5.21
C LEU A 93 -5.14 8.11 -4.81
N VAL A 94 -4.39 8.67 -3.87
CA VAL A 94 -4.64 10.00 -3.32
C VAL A 94 -3.48 10.93 -3.63
N ALA A 95 -3.77 12.22 -3.83
CA ALA A 95 -2.73 13.23 -3.91
C ALA A 95 -1.99 13.34 -2.56
N ASP A 96 -0.65 13.34 -2.62
CA ASP A 96 0.21 13.51 -1.45
C ASP A 96 1.41 14.37 -1.85
N ASP A 97 1.43 15.62 -1.40
CA ASP A 97 2.49 16.58 -1.72
C ASP A 97 3.87 16.20 -1.16
N GLU A 98 3.92 15.24 -0.23
CA GLU A 98 5.16 14.72 0.34
C GLU A 98 5.64 13.45 -0.40
N ALA A 99 4.84 12.91 -1.33
CA ALA A 99 5.24 11.84 -2.23
C ALA A 99 6.08 12.39 -3.41
N PRO A 100 7.17 11.72 -3.82
CA PRO A 100 8.02 12.19 -4.93
C PRO A 100 7.29 12.36 -6.27
N ASP A 101 6.28 11.51 -6.51
CA ASP A 101 5.41 11.50 -7.69
C ASP A 101 4.09 12.25 -7.45
N GLY A 102 3.91 12.86 -6.28
CA GLY A 102 2.70 13.57 -5.88
C GLY A 102 1.51 12.66 -5.58
N ILE A 103 1.68 11.33 -5.59
CA ILE A 103 0.62 10.34 -5.41
C ILE A 103 1.00 9.34 -4.31
N ALA A 104 0.03 8.95 -3.50
CA ALA A 104 0.18 7.88 -2.54
C ALA A 104 -0.98 6.88 -2.61
N VAL A 105 -0.66 5.64 -2.25
CA VAL A 105 -1.61 4.53 -2.10
C VAL A 105 -2.14 4.53 -0.67
N ASP A 106 -3.41 4.89 -0.48
CA ASP A 106 -4.13 4.74 0.79
C ASP A 106 -4.47 3.26 0.99
N VAL A 107 -3.61 2.54 1.71
CA VAL A 107 -3.76 1.09 1.96
C VAL A 107 -5.08 0.75 2.67
N PRO A 108 -5.52 1.52 3.69
CA PRO A 108 -6.86 1.37 4.27
C PRO A 108 -8.00 1.49 3.26
N ALA A 109 -8.03 2.55 2.45
CA ALA A 109 -9.08 2.75 1.43
C ALA A 109 -9.05 1.61 0.40
N TRP A 110 -7.85 1.22 -0.03
CA TRP A 110 -7.67 0.15 -0.99
C TRP A 110 -8.19 -1.20 -0.49
N SER A 111 -7.87 -1.52 0.77
CA SER A 111 -8.32 -2.76 1.41
C SER A 111 -9.84 -2.77 1.61
N ALA A 112 -10.47 -1.62 1.84
CA ALA A 112 -11.93 -1.51 1.96
C ALA A 112 -12.63 -1.75 0.63
N GLU A 113 -12.13 -1.16 -0.47
CA GLU A 113 -12.68 -1.35 -1.82
C GLU A 113 -12.54 -2.80 -2.33
N ARG A 114 -11.42 -3.47 -1.98
CA ARG A 114 -11.18 -4.86 -2.38
C ARG A 114 -11.76 -5.89 -1.42
N SER A 115 -12.33 -5.45 -0.30
CA SER A 115 -13.09 -6.35 0.58
C SER A 115 -14.43 -6.69 -0.10
N PRO A 116 -14.78 -7.98 -0.25
CA PRO A 116 -16.06 -8.39 -0.86
C PRO A 116 -17.31 -8.03 -0.02
N ALA A 117 -17.14 -7.24 1.05
CA ALA A 117 -18.19 -6.89 2.01
C ALA A 117 -19.06 -5.69 1.59
N ASP A 118 -18.75 -5.02 0.47
CA ASP A 118 -19.55 -3.90 -0.06
C ASP A 118 -20.40 -4.29 -1.28
N VAL A 119 -20.95 -5.51 -1.27
CA VAL A 119 -22.09 -5.84 -2.14
C VAL A 119 -23.34 -5.29 -1.44
N PRO A 120 -24.00 -4.23 -1.95
CA PRO A 120 -25.28 -3.82 -1.40
C PRO A 120 -26.25 -5.00 -1.51
N ALA A 121 -26.83 -5.41 -0.38
CA ALA A 121 -27.82 -6.49 -0.34
C ALA A 121 -28.90 -6.23 -1.39
N PRO A 122 -29.33 -7.24 -2.18
CA PRO A 122 -30.40 -7.04 -3.13
C PRO A 122 -31.64 -6.58 -2.35
N ARG A 123 -32.14 -5.39 -2.70
CA ARG A 123 -33.40 -4.89 -2.17
C ARG A 123 -34.46 -5.91 -2.52
N SER A 124 -34.91 -6.66 -1.52
CA SER A 124 -36.03 -7.58 -1.66
C SER A 124 -37.26 -6.73 -1.89
N ALA A 125 -37.78 -6.76 -3.12
CA ALA A 125 -39.12 -6.29 -3.39
C ALA A 125 -40.08 -7.33 -2.81
N GLY A 126 -40.83 -6.93 -1.78
CA GLY A 126 -41.89 -7.70 -1.14
C GLY A 126 -42.88 -6.74 -0.51
#